data_AF-A0A7G1IFL3-F1
#
_entry.id   AF-A0A7G1IFL3-F1
#
_cell.length_a   1.000
_cell.length_b   1.000
_cell.length_c   1.000
_cell.angle_alpha   90.00
_cell.angle_beta   90.00
_cell.angle_gamma   90.00
#
_symmetry.space_group_name_H-M   'P 1'
#
loop_
_entity.id
_entity.type
_entity.pdbx_description
1 polymer ?
#
loop_
_entity_poly.entity_id
_entity_poly.type
_entity_poly.pdbx_seq_one_letter_code
_entity_poly.pdbx_strand_id
1 'polypeptide(L)'
;MPLDVETVVESVRRTTRAVVVHDAVQFGGPGAEIAAILQSELFGELVAPVERVGARFVPSPAAAALEAQVYPSPARIVAAVQRTLTRTESHG
;
A
#
# COMPACT_ATOMS: atom_id res chain seq x y z
N MET A 1 -0.55 -17.96 -8.03
CA MET A 1 -1.43 -18.31 -6.89
C MET A 1 -2.55 -17.28 -6.83
N PRO A 2 -3.80 -17.67 -6.58
CA PRO A 2 -4.87 -16.72 -6.31
C PRO A 2 -4.62 -15.99 -4.97
N LEU A 3 -5.02 -14.72 -4.89
CA LEU A 3 -5.01 -13.96 -3.64
C LEU A 3 -6.18 -14.41 -2.76
N ASP A 4 -5.92 -14.62 -1.47
CA ASP A 4 -6.98 -14.82 -0.47
C ASP A 4 -7.63 -13.47 -0.13
N VAL A 5 -8.62 -13.08 -0.93
CA VAL A 5 -9.29 -11.78 -0.82
C VAL A 5 -10.12 -11.69 0.46
N GLU A 6 -10.80 -12.77 0.85
CA GLU A 6 -11.69 -12.80 2.02
C GLU A 6 -10.92 -12.45 3.30
N THR A 7 -9.78 -13.13 3.53
CA THR A 7 -8.94 -12.86 4.71
C THR A 7 -8.44 -11.42 4.75
N VAL A 8 -8.03 -10.86 3.59
CA VAL A 8 -7.51 -9.49 3.52
C VAL A 8 -8.63 -8.47 3.77
N VAL A 9 -9.80 -8.64 3.15
CA VAL A 9 -10.95 -7.75 3.32
C VAL A 9 -11.43 -7.75 4.78
N GLU A 10 -11.58 -8.93 5.41
CA GLU A 10 -12.03 -9.01 6.80
C GLU A 10 -11.02 -8.39 7.78
N SER A 11 -9.73 -8.56 7.52
CA SER A 11 -8.69 -7.89 8.31
C SER A 11 -8.78 -6.36 8.21
N VAL A 12 -8.91 -5.84 6.99
CA VAL A 12 -8.99 -4.39 6.74
C VAL A 12 -10.31 -3.80 7.22
N ARG A 13 -11.42 -4.54 7.15
CA ARG A 13 -12.71 -4.14 7.72
C ARG A 13 -12.59 -3.82 9.21
N ARG A 14 -11.88 -4.66 9.97
CA ARG A 14 -11.65 -4.46 11.41
C ARG A 14 -10.74 -3.28 11.73
N THR A 15 -9.73 -3.02 10.91
CA THR A 15 -8.77 -1.91 11.14
C THR A 15 -9.17 -0.61 10.48
N THR A 16 -10.08 -0.65 9.51
CA THR A 16 -10.55 0.45 8.63
C THR A 16 -9.43 1.16 7.84
N ARG A 17 -8.21 0.59 7.83
CA ARG A 17 -7.00 1.17 7.24
C ARG A 17 -6.10 0.05 6.70
N ALA A 18 -5.41 0.32 5.59
CA ALA A 18 -4.53 -0.66 4.96
C ALA A 18 -3.28 -0.01 4.33
N VAL A 19 -2.18 -0.74 4.37
CA VAL A 19 -0.95 -0.46 3.63
C VAL A 19 -0.54 -1.73 2.88
N VAL A 20 -0.46 -1.67 1.55
CA VAL A 20 -0.03 -2.79 0.71
C VAL A 20 1.45 -2.62 0.38
N VAL A 21 2.26 -3.63 0.69
CA VAL A 21 3.72 -3.63 0.46
C VAL A 21 4.09 -4.76 -0.48
N HIS A 22 4.88 -4.47 -1.51
CA HIS A 22 5.43 -5.47 -2.44
C HIS A 22 6.74 -4.99 -3.05
N ASP A 23 7.55 -5.89 -3.61
CA ASP A 23 8.85 -5.57 -4.19
C ASP A 23 8.77 -4.99 -5.62
N ALA A 24 7.75 -5.35 -6.39
CA ALA A 24 7.57 -4.86 -7.76
C ALA A 24 7.39 -3.32 -7.81
N VAL A 25 7.58 -2.74 -8.99
CA VAL A 25 7.31 -1.32 -9.24
C VAL A 25 5.91 -0.96 -8.76
N GLN A 26 5.79 0.10 -7.97
CA GLN A 26 4.52 0.52 -7.38
C GLN A 26 3.46 0.88 -8.44
N PHE A 27 3.87 1.52 -9.53
CA PHE A 27 3.00 1.81 -10.66
C PHE A 27 2.75 0.53 -11.48
N GLY A 28 1.48 0.15 -11.65
CA GLY A 28 1.09 -1.07 -12.35
C GLY A 28 1.43 -2.39 -11.63
N GLY A 29 1.99 -2.33 -10.42
CA GLY A 29 2.30 -3.50 -9.60
C GLY A 29 1.06 -4.12 -8.93
N PRO A 30 1.21 -5.28 -8.29
CA PRO A 30 0.11 -6.03 -7.67
C PRO A 30 -0.62 -5.24 -6.59
N GLY A 31 0.05 -4.30 -5.92
CA GLY A 31 -0.61 -3.45 -4.93
C GLY A 31 -1.70 -2.56 -5.51
N ALA A 32 -1.69 -2.29 -6.82
CA ALA A 32 -2.77 -1.54 -7.48
C ALA A 32 -4.09 -2.33 -7.46
N GLU A 33 -4.04 -3.61 -7.82
CA GLU A 33 -5.22 -4.49 -7.83
C GLU A 33 -5.76 -4.72 -6.41
N ILE A 34 -4.87 -5.00 -5.45
CA ILE A 34 -5.26 -5.20 -4.04
C ILE A 34 -5.95 -3.94 -3.48
N ALA A 35 -5.42 -2.75 -3.78
CA ALA A 35 -6.05 -1.50 -3.35
C ALA A 35 -7.40 -1.25 -4.03
N ALA A 36 -7.56 -1.62 -5.31
CA ALA A 36 -8.83 -1.50 -6.01
C ALA A 36 -9.90 -2.44 -5.44
N ILE A 37 -9.53 -3.69 -5.15
CA ILE A 37 -10.41 -4.66 -4.48
C ILE A 37 -10.84 -4.12 -3.11
N LEU A 38 -9.89 -3.70 -2.26
CA LEU A 38 -10.20 -3.16 -0.94
C LEU A 38 -11.10 -1.92 -1.00
N GLN A 39 -10.84 -1.02 -1.95
CA GLN A 39 -11.67 0.17 -2.13
C GLN A 39 -13.09 -0.18 -2.59
N SER A 40 -13.26 -1.24 -3.38
CA SER A 40 -14.57 -1.69 -3.88
C SER A 40 -15.37 -2.40 -2.80
N GLU A 41 -14.73 -3.31 -2.06
CA GLU A 41 -15.35 -4.12 -1.01
C GLU A 41 -15.65 -3.34 0.28
N LEU A 42 -14.87 -2.29 0.56
CA LEU A 42 -14.95 -1.50 1.80
C LEU A 42 -15.24 -0.02 1.53
N PHE A 43 -15.90 0.29 0.41
CA PHE A 43 -16.32 1.64 0.09
C PHE A 43 -17.21 2.22 1.20
N GLY A 44 -16.80 3.34 1.79
CA GLY A 44 -17.50 3.97 2.91
C GLY A 44 -17.11 3.45 4.31
N GLU A 45 -16.36 2.35 4.40
CA GLU A 45 -15.85 1.80 5.67
C GLU A 45 -14.39 2.22 5.95
N LEU A 46 -13.61 2.47 4.89
CA LEU A 46 -12.24 2.95 5.01
C LEU A 46 -12.18 4.39 5.52
N VAL A 47 -11.42 4.63 6.59
CA VAL A 47 -11.24 5.96 7.20
C VAL A 47 -10.00 6.71 6.71
N ALA A 48 -9.23 6.08 5.82
CA ALA A 48 -8.08 6.66 5.13
C ALA A 48 -7.87 5.93 3.78
N PRO A 49 -7.20 6.56 2.80
CA PRO A 49 -6.83 5.89 1.56
C PRO A 49 -5.98 4.64 1.81
N VAL A 50 -6.16 3.60 0.99
CA VAL A 50 -5.26 2.45 0.98
C VAL A 50 -3.90 2.90 0.47
N GLU A 51 -2.90 2.90 1.35
CA GLU A 51 -1.54 3.26 0.99
C GLU A 51 -0.82 2.11 0.31
N ARG A 52 0.13 2.43 -0.56
CA ARG A 52 0.91 1.43 -1.31
C ARG A 52 2.39 1.75 -1.24
N VAL A 53 3.21 0.73 -1.01
CA VAL A 53 4.67 0.83 -0.97
C VAL A 53 5.24 -0.25 -1.89
N GLY A 54 5.71 0.19 -3.07
CA GLY A 54 6.41 -0.66 -4.02
C GLY A 54 7.81 -0.13 -4.34
N ALA A 55 8.52 -0.81 -5.23
CA ALA A 55 9.73 -0.25 -5.83
C ALA A 55 9.42 1.05 -6.58
N ARG A 56 10.41 1.94 -6.61
CA ARG A 56 10.33 3.18 -7.41
C ARG A 56 10.25 2.85 -8.90
N PHE A 57 9.57 3.69 -9.66
CA PHE A 57 9.48 3.55 -11.11
C PHE A 57 10.75 4.08 -11.79
N VAL A 58 11.84 3.31 -11.68
CA VAL A 58 13.15 3.61 -12.26
C VAL A 58 13.78 2.30 -12.78
N PRO A 59 14.74 2.35 -13.71
CA PRO A 59 15.52 1.17 -14.10
C PRO A 59 16.20 0.51 -12.89
N SER A 60 16.30 -0.82 -12.93
CA SER A 60 16.94 -1.58 -11.85
C SER A 60 18.42 -1.17 -11.71
N PRO A 61 18.87 -0.72 -10.53
CA PRO A 61 20.24 -0.30 -10.32
C PRO A 61 21.16 -1.51 -10.08
N ALA A 62 22.39 -1.46 -10.59
CA ALA A 62 23.40 -2.48 -10.33
C ALA A 62 24.19 -2.26 -9.01
N ALA A 63 24.19 -1.03 -8.49
CA ALA A 63 24.90 -0.69 -7.26
C ALA A 63 24.00 -0.90 -6.03
N ALA A 64 24.48 -1.67 -5.05
CA ALA A 64 23.72 -1.98 -3.83
C ALA A 64 23.20 -0.75 -3.07
N ALA A 65 23.98 0.34 -3.04
CA ALA A 65 23.59 1.59 -2.40
C ALA A 65 22.37 2.27 -3.09
N LEU A 66 22.19 2.04 -4.39
CA LEU A 66 21.05 2.53 -5.15
C LEU A 66 19.87 1.55 -5.05
N GLU A 67 20.13 0.25 -5.02
CA GLU A 67 19.13 -0.80 -4.82
C GLU A 67 18.32 -0.57 -3.53
N ALA A 68 19.00 -0.29 -2.43
CA ALA A 68 18.40 0.03 -1.13
C ALA A 68 17.46 1.25 -1.17
N GLN A 69 17.62 2.14 -2.15
CA GLN A 69 16.76 3.33 -2.32
C GLN A 69 15.55 3.06 -3.21
N VAL A 70 15.60 2.03 -4.04
CA VAL A 70 14.55 1.66 -5.00
C VAL A 70 13.47 0.85 -4.32
N TYR A 71 13.84 -0.21 -3.59
CA TYR A 71 12.90 -1.14 -2.98
C TYR A 71 12.24 -0.59 -1.70
N PRO A 72 11.13 -1.20 -1.24
CA PRO A 72 10.54 -0.87 0.05
C PRO A 72 11.57 -0.98 1.18
N SER A 73 11.53 -0.02 2.11
CA SER A 73 12.33 -0.05 3.32
C SER A 73 11.44 0.12 4.56
N PRO A 74 11.88 -0.32 5.75
CA PRO A 74 11.11 -0.15 6.98
C PRO A 74 10.66 1.31 7.20
N ALA A 75 11.54 2.28 6.93
CA ALA A 75 11.22 3.69 7.03
C ALA A 75 10.08 4.11 6.09
N ARG A 76 10.07 3.62 4.83
CA ARG A 76 9.00 3.91 3.87
C ARG A 76 7.67 3.26 4.28
N ILE A 77 7.71 2.06 4.83
CA ILE A 77 6.53 1.34 5.32
C ILE A 77 5.94 2.09 6.52
N VAL A 78 6.76 2.45 7.51
CA VAL A 78 6.31 3.23 8.68
C VAL A 78 5.73 4.57 8.26
N ALA A 79 6.38 5.30 7.35
CA ALA A 79 5.86 6.56 6.84
C ALA A 79 4.49 6.39 6.15
N ALA A 80 4.27 5.29 5.42
CA ALA A 80 2.97 4.97 4.83
C ALA A 80 1.91 4.68 5.89
N VAL A 81 2.23 3.87 6.90
CA VAL A 81 1.33 3.61 8.03
C VAL A 81 0.94 4.91 8.74
N GLN A 82 1.91 5.79 9.02
CA GLN A 82 1.66 7.09 9.66
C GLN A 82 0.72 7.98 8.84
N ARG A 83 0.84 7.99 7.50
CA ARG A 83 -0.13 8.69 6.64
C ARG A 83 -1.53 8.15 6.79
N THR A 84 -1.69 6.82 6.92
CA THR A 84 -3.01 6.25 7.20
C THR A 84 -3.54 6.65 8.56
N LEU A 85 -2.72 6.97 9.56
CA LEU A 85 -3.16 7.32 10.92
C LEU A 85 -3.48 8.81 11.10
N THR A 86 -2.95 9.67 10.24
CA THR A 86 -3.15 11.12 10.34
C THR A 86 -4.55 11.47 9.86
N ARG A 87 -5.32 12.25 10.65
CA ARG A 87 -6.68 12.67 10.28
C ARG A 87 -6.59 13.62 9.07
N THR A 88 -7.05 13.19 7.91
CA THR A 88 -7.34 14.12 6.82
C THR A 88 -8.58 14.92 7.24
N GLU A 89 -8.40 16.18 7.60
CA GLU A 89 -9.50 17.12 7.79
C GLU A 89 -10.33 17.14 6.50
N SER A 90 -11.49 16.50 6.53
CA SER A 90 -12.45 16.49 5.43
C SER A 90 -12.92 17.93 5.22
N HIS A 91 -12.41 18.58 4.19
CA HIS A 91 -13.00 19.83 3.69
C HIS A 91 -14.39 19.45 3.18
N GLY A 92 -15.42 19.89 3.91
CA GLY A 92 -16.82 19.78 3.53
C GLY A 92 -17.17 20.70 2.36
#